data_AF-A0A3B0RQV7-F1
#
_entry.id   AF-A0A3B0RQV7-F1
#
_cell.length_a   1.000
_cell.length_b   1.000
_cell.length_c   1.000
_cell.angle_alpha   90.00
_cell.angle_beta   90.00
_cell.angle_gamma   90.00
#
_symmetry.space_group_name_H-M   'P 1'
#
loop_
_entity.id
_entity.type
_entity.pdbx_description
1 polymer ?
#
loop_
_entity_poly.entity_id
_entity_poly.type
_entity_poly.pdbx_seq_one_letter_code
_entity_poly.pdbx_strand_id
1 'polypeptide(L)'
;MRSAPGISLLFFVSAIAFVGWGAAERKFARQNISVSASEKDTATPGTRAERIAEFAQNWDPEPQYDFAFNALDPSFEIAASADSVFDPSDDYWGLPRDVGYELVSAYCSACHSLSIVMQQKATPERWDEILDWMVETQGMARLNPEDRTVIHAYLSAHFSSQ
;
A
#
# COMPACT_ATOMS: atom_id res chain seq x y z
N MET A 1 2.94 67.57 -46.05
CA MET A 1 3.89 67.27 -44.95
C MET A 1 3.68 65.80 -44.58
N ARG A 2 4.22 64.87 -45.37
CA ARG A 2 5.46 64.08 -45.21
C ARG A 2 5.55 63.24 -43.91
N SER A 3 5.67 61.94 -44.18
CA SER A 3 5.81 60.74 -43.35
C SER A 3 7.12 60.68 -42.53
N ALA A 4 7.15 59.76 -41.54
CA ALA A 4 8.09 59.48 -40.44
C ALA A 4 9.58 59.24 -40.83
N PRO A 5 10.54 59.12 -39.87
CA PRO A 5 10.76 57.92 -39.02
C PRO A 5 11.12 58.26 -37.54
N GLY A 6 10.89 57.45 -36.51
CA GLY A 6 11.47 56.13 -36.22
C GLY A 6 12.61 56.28 -35.19
N ILE A 7 12.38 55.97 -33.91
CA ILE A 7 13.46 55.69 -32.93
C ILE A 7 13.08 54.48 -32.09
N SER A 8 13.89 53.45 -32.31
CA SER A 8 13.94 52.17 -31.63
C SER A 8 14.46 52.37 -30.19
N LEU A 9 13.69 51.98 -29.18
CA LEU A 9 14.24 51.74 -27.83
C LEU A 9 14.34 50.23 -27.62
N LEU A 10 15.54 49.73 -27.87
CA LEU A 10 16.05 48.46 -27.37
C LEU A 10 16.15 48.55 -25.84
N PHE A 11 15.18 48.00 -25.11
CA PHE A 11 15.38 47.65 -23.72
C PHE A 11 15.74 46.17 -23.62
N PHE A 12 17.03 45.95 -23.44
CA PHE A 12 17.69 44.83 -22.79
C PHE A 12 16.76 43.77 -22.20
N VAL A 13 16.66 42.63 -22.89
CA VAL A 13 16.32 41.35 -22.27
C VAL A 13 17.54 40.97 -21.44
N SER A 14 17.46 41.17 -20.13
CA SER A 14 18.45 40.65 -19.19
C SER A 14 18.35 39.12 -19.19
N ALA A 15 19.36 38.48 -19.77
CA ALA A 15 19.57 37.05 -19.69
C ALA A 15 19.94 36.69 -18.25
N ILE A 16 18.95 36.27 -17.46
CA ILE A 16 19.23 35.53 -16.22
C ILE A 16 19.70 34.16 -16.67
N ALA A 17 20.99 33.89 -16.45
CA ALA A 17 21.59 32.59 -16.62
C ALA A 17 20.90 31.61 -15.66
N PHE A 18 20.05 30.73 -16.20
CA PHE A 18 19.63 29.52 -15.52
C PHE A 18 20.88 28.66 -15.34
N VAL A 19 21.42 28.67 -14.12
CA VAL A 19 22.35 27.65 -13.63
C VAL A 19 21.70 26.30 -13.89
N GLY A 20 22.34 25.52 -14.76
CA GLY A 20 21.85 24.24 -15.23
C GLY A 20 21.56 23.29 -14.08
N TRP A 21 20.28 23.14 -13.76
CA TRP A 21 19.80 21.93 -13.13
C TRP A 21 19.81 20.88 -14.24
N GLY A 22 20.82 20.00 -14.20
CA GLY A 22 20.91 18.86 -15.09
C GLY A 22 19.65 18.02 -14.96
N ALA A 23 18.71 18.23 -15.88
CA ALA A 23 17.71 17.24 -16.22
C ALA A 23 18.49 16.05 -16.76
N ALA A 24 18.83 15.12 -15.87
CA ALA A 24 19.11 13.75 -16.25
C ALA A 24 17.80 13.20 -16.82
N GLU A 25 17.54 13.51 -18.08
CA GLU A 25 16.58 12.81 -18.92
C GLU A 25 17.02 11.35 -18.98
N ARG A 26 16.61 10.56 -17.98
CA ARG A 26 16.52 9.13 -18.16
C ARG A 26 15.48 8.95 -19.25
N LYS A 27 15.96 8.85 -20.49
CA LYS A 27 15.24 8.25 -21.60
C LYS A 27 14.81 6.88 -21.11
N PHE A 28 13.63 6.79 -20.52
CA PHE A 28 12.88 5.54 -20.48
C PHE A 28 12.49 5.27 -21.92
N ALA A 29 13.46 4.74 -22.68
CA ALA A 29 13.13 3.93 -23.83
C ALA A 29 12.09 2.93 -23.32
N ARG A 30 10.91 2.90 -23.94
CA ARG A 30 10.04 1.73 -23.85
C ARG A 30 10.93 0.57 -24.24
N GLN A 31 11.37 -0.21 -23.26
CA GLN A 31 11.87 -1.53 -23.55
C GLN A 31 10.67 -2.24 -24.17
N ASN A 32 10.72 -2.44 -25.48
CA ASN A 32 9.94 -3.49 -26.11
C ASN A 32 10.48 -4.78 -25.53
N ILE A 33 9.96 -5.14 -24.35
CA ILE A 33 10.15 -6.45 -23.76
C ILE A 33 9.42 -7.40 -24.70
N SER A 34 10.15 -7.90 -25.69
CA SER A 34 9.78 -9.15 -26.34
C SER A 34 9.98 -10.21 -25.27
N VAL A 35 8.91 -10.59 -24.58
CA VAL A 35 8.92 -11.77 -23.73
C VAL A 35 9.19 -12.94 -24.67
N SER A 36 10.42 -13.43 -24.69
CA SER A 36 10.72 -14.73 -25.29
C SER A 36 9.98 -15.75 -24.44
N ALA A 37 9.01 -16.44 -25.05
CA ALA A 37 8.27 -17.52 -24.42
C ALA A 37 9.27 -18.51 -23.82
N SER A 38 9.40 -18.47 -22.49
CA SER A 38 10.12 -19.47 -21.72
C SER A 38 9.22 -20.70 -21.64
N GLU A 39 9.82 -21.87 -21.82
CA GLU A 39 9.23 -23.20 -21.98
C GLU A 39 8.51 -23.73 -20.72
N LYS A 40 7.65 -22.91 -20.11
CA LYS A 40 6.73 -23.22 -19.02
C LYS A 40 5.33 -22.64 -19.22
N ASP A 41 4.99 -22.15 -20.41
CA ASP A 41 3.62 -21.82 -20.79
C ASP A 41 2.94 -23.05 -21.42
N THR A 42 2.48 -23.98 -20.58
CA THR A 42 1.48 -24.99 -21.00
C THR A 42 0.05 -24.62 -20.55
N ALA A 43 -0.16 -23.38 -20.11
CA ALA A 43 -1.49 -22.84 -19.82
C ALA A 43 -2.12 -22.26 -21.10
N THR A 44 -3.36 -22.68 -21.39
CA THR A 44 -4.10 -22.43 -22.62
C THR A 44 -4.15 -20.95 -23.02
N PRO A 45 -3.85 -20.59 -24.30
CA PRO A 45 -3.91 -19.21 -24.78
C PRO A 45 -5.35 -18.78 -25.04
N GLY A 46 -6.10 -18.48 -23.97
CA GLY A 46 -7.44 -17.90 -24.06
C GLY A 46 -7.43 -16.37 -24.02
N THR A 47 -8.38 -15.73 -24.70
CA THR A 47 -8.77 -14.33 -24.55
C THR A 47 -9.08 -14.00 -23.08
N ARG A 48 -9.07 -12.70 -22.71
CA ARG A 48 -9.47 -12.26 -21.35
C ARG A 48 -10.85 -12.81 -20.96
N ALA A 49 -11.77 -12.87 -21.91
CA ALA A 49 -13.12 -13.41 -21.69
C ALA A 49 -13.10 -14.90 -21.35
N GLU A 50 -12.30 -15.69 -22.07
CA GLU A 50 -12.18 -17.14 -21.84
C GLU A 50 -11.54 -17.42 -20.47
N ARG A 51 -10.52 -16.65 -20.06
CA ARG A 51 -9.92 -16.81 -18.71
C ARG A 51 -10.88 -16.42 -17.57
N ILE A 52 -11.73 -15.41 -17.78
CA ILE A 52 -12.78 -15.04 -16.80
C ILE A 52 -13.83 -16.15 -16.72
N ALA A 53 -14.25 -16.70 -17.87
CA ALA A 53 -15.22 -17.79 -17.91
C ALA A 53 -14.67 -19.08 -17.28
N GLU A 54 -13.39 -19.37 -17.47
CA GLU A 54 -12.70 -20.50 -16.82
C GLU A 54 -12.60 -20.30 -15.31
N PHE A 55 -12.17 -19.11 -14.86
CA PHE A 55 -12.15 -18.79 -13.42
C PHE A 55 -13.54 -18.95 -12.79
N ALA A 56 -14.59 -18.44 -13.43
CA ALA A 56 -15.96 -18.54 -12.93
C ALA A 56 -16.47 -19.99 -12.84
N GLN A 57 -16.00 -20.89 -13.71
CA GLN A 57 -16.35 -22.32 -13.66
C GLN A 57 -15.56 -23.08 -12.57
N ASN A 58 -14.34 -22.64 -12.29
CA ASN A 58 -13.44 -23.31 -11.34
C ASN A 58 -13.53 -22.74 -9.92
N TRP A 59 -14.14 -21.56 -9.75
CA TRP A 59 -14.38 -20.96 -8.44
C TRP A 59 -15.60 -21.61 -7.80
N ASP A 60 -15.41 -22.27 -6.66
CA ASP A 60 -16.51 -22.83 -5.87
C ASP A 60 -17.42 -21.69 -5.38
N PRO A 61 -18.70 -21.62 -5.80
CA PRO A 61 -19.62 -20.58 -5.37
C PRO A 61 -20.00 -20.71 -3.90
N GLU A 62 -19.76 -21.88 -3.28
CA GLU A 62 -19.92 -22.09 -1.85
C GLU A 62 -18.54 -22.20 -1.20
N PRO A 63 -17.91 -21.07 -0.84
CA PRO A 63 -16.69 -21.11 -0.04
C PRO A 63 -16.92 -22.02 1.18
N GLN A 64 -16.16 -23.11 1.24
CA GLN A 64 -16.12 -23.97 2.42
C GLN A 64 -15.34 -23.23 3.50
N TYR A 65 -16.04 -22.29 4.13
CA TYR A 65 -15.54 -21.53 5.25
C TYR A 65 -15.19 -22.50 6.36
N ASP A 66 -13.91 -22.52 6.73
CA ASP A 66 -13.48 -23.25 7.91
C ASP A 66 -14.17 -22.67 9.17
N PHE A 67 -14.00 -23.37 10.29
CA PHE A 67 -14.58 -22.93 11.56
C PHE A 67 -14.21 -21.48 11.94
N ALA A 68 -13.03 -21.00 11.52
CA ALA A 68 -12.57 -19.66 11.85
C ALA A 68 -13.33 -18.56 11.07
N PHE A 69 -13.75 -18.83 9.84
CA PHE A 69 -14.60 -17.87 9.09
C PHE A 69 -16.05 -17.86 9.59
N ASN A 70 -16.61 -19.01 9.97
CA ASN A 70 -17.96 -19.07 10.57
C ASN A 70 -18.03 -18.31 11.90
N ALA A 71 -16.90 -18.13 12.59
CA ALA A 71 -16.80 -17.34 13.81
C ALA A 71 -16.98 -15.82 13.60
N LEU A 72 -16.93 -15.35 12.35
CA LEU A 72 -17.18 -13.96 11.98
C LEU A 72 -18.63 -13.72 11.55
N ASP A 73 -19.47 -14.76 11.43
CA ASP A 73 -20.90 -14.61 11.16
C ASP A 73 -21.59 -14.11 12.45
N PRO A 74 -22.17 -12.89 12.47
CA PRO A 74 -22.86 -12.34 13.64
C PRO A 74 -24.13 -13.13 14.02
N SER A 75 -24.57 -14.05 13.16
CA SER A 75 -25.67 -15.00 13.40
C SER A 75 -25.20 -16.23 14.19
N PHE A 76 -23.89 -16.43 14.31
CA PHE A 76 -23.28 -17.53 15.04
C PHE A 76 -22.76 -17.00 16.38
N GLU A 77 -23.39 -17.40 17.49
CA GLU A 77 -22.88 -17.08 18.83
C GLU A 77 -21.62 -17.91 19.11
N ILE A 78 -20.46 -17.40 18.72
CA ILE A 78 -19.19 -17.86 19.30
C ILE A 78 -19.16 -17.30 20.73
N ALA A 79 -19.15 -18.18 21.72
CA ALA A 79 -18.85 -17.78 23.08
C ALA A 79 -17.44 -17.17 23.09
N ALA A 80 -17.35 -15.84 23.20
CA ALA A 80 -16.10 -15.13 23.36
C ALA A 80 -15.34 -15.76 24.54
N SER A 81 -14.13 -16.26 24.31
CA SER A 81 -13.32 -16.81 25.39
C SER A 81 -12.78 -15.65 26.23
N ALA A 82 -13.04 -15.70 27.54
CA ALA A 82 -12.60 -14.66 28.48
C ALA A 82 -11.06 -14.50 28.55
N ASP A 83 -10.31 -15.45 27.98
CA ASP A 83 -8.84 -15.43 27.90
C ASP A 83 -8.29 -14.96 26.53
N SER A 84 -9.16 -14.60 25.57
CA SER A 84 -8.72 -14.09 24.27
C SER A 84 -8.18 -12.68 24.40
N VAL A 85 -6.97 -12.44 23.88
CA VAL A 85 -6.43 -11.07 23.68
C VAL A 85 -7.07 -10.36 22.48
N PHE A 86 -7.94 -11.04 21.73
CA PHE A 86 -8.67 -10.55 20.56
C PHE A 86 -10.17 -10.45 20.89
N ASP A 87 -10.73 -9.25 20.89
CA ASP A 87 -12.17 -9.00 20.97
C ASP A 87 -12.60 -8.13 19.77
N PRO A 88 -13.28 -8.69 18.76
CA PRO A 88 -13.67 -7.93 17.56
C PRO A 88 -14.75 -6.88 17.84
N SER A 89 -15.38 -6.91 19.02
CA SER A 89 -16.38 -5.92 19.45
C SER A 89 -15.77 -4.80 20.31
N ASP A 90 -14.45 -4.82 20.55
CA ASP A 90 -13.79 -3.78 21.35
C ASP A 90 -13.55 -2.48 20.56
N ASP A 91 -13.25 -1.40 21.29
CA ASP A 91 -12.98 -0.07 20.71
C ASP A 91 -11.76 -0.05 19.74
N TYR A 92 -11.01 -1.15 19.68
CA TYR A 92 -9.76 -1.30 18.93
C TYR A 92 -9.87 -2.37 17.83
N TRP A 93 -11.10 -2.77 17.49
CA TRP A 93 -11.42 -3.67 16.39
C TRP A 93 -10.70 -5.02 16.46
N GLY A 94 -10.43 -5.52 17.68
CA GLY A 94 -9.76 -6.80 17.87
C GLY A 94 -8.24 -6.76 17.74
N LEU A 95 -7.58 -5.60 17.84
CA LEU A 95 -6.12 -5.61 18.00
C LEU A 95 -5.72 -6.38 19.28
N PRO A 96 -4.75 -7.33 19.22
CA PRO A 96 -4.22 -7.99 20.41
C PRO A 96 -3.83 -6.99 21.51
N ARG A 97 -4.35 -7.17 22.73
CA ARG A 97 -4.14 -6.26 23.86
C ARG A 97 -2.75 -6.40 24.51
N ASP A 98 -1.70 -6.06 23.75
CA ASP A 98 -0.30 -6.07 24.18
C ASP A 98 0.39 -4.73 23.91
N VAL A 99 1.56 -4.50 24.52
CA VAL A 99 2.30 -3.23 24.47
C VAL A 99 2.44 -2.71 23.04
N GLY A 100 1.81 -1.56 22.77
CA GLY A 100 1.87 -0.88 21.48
C GLY A 100 0.56 -0.85 20.70
N TYR A 101 -0.49 -1.58 21.13
CA TYR A 101 -1.77 -1.59 20.44
C TYR A 101 -2.41 -0.20 20.35
N GLU A 102 -2.27 0.66 21.37
CA GLU A 102 -2.82 2.03 21.33
C GLU A 102 -2.12 2.91 20.29
N LEU A 103 -0.80 2.77 20.17
CA LEU A 103 -0.03 3.50 19.17
C LEU A 103 -0.39 3.04 17.76
N VAL A 104 -0.47 1.72 17.54
CA VAL A 104 -0.90 1.17 16.24
C VAL A 104 -2.31 1.63 15.91
N SER A 105 -3.23 1.58 16.88
CA SER A 105 -4.59 2.09 16.69
C SER A 105 -4.58 3.56 16.28
N ALA A 106 -3.94 4.43 17.06
CA ALA A 106 -3.92 5.87 16.81
C ALA A 106 -3.29 6.26 15.45
N TYR A 107 -2.15 5.67 15.08
CA TYR A 107 -1.45 6.03 13.85
C TYR A 107 -2.03 5.36 12.61
N CYS A 108 -2.41 4.08 12.69
CA CYS A 108 -2.87 3.34 11.52
C CYS A 108 -4.35 3.60 11.21
N SER A 109 -5.18 3.91 12.21
CA SER A 109 -6.59 4.25 11.98
C SER A 109 -6.79 5.66 11.40
N ALA A 110 -5.74 6.49 11.37
CA ALA A 110 -5.83 7.88 10.91
C ALA A 110 -6.19 8.00 9.42
N CYS A 111 -5.86 6.99 8.60
CA CYS A 111 -6.06 7.01 7.15
C CYS A 111 -6.93 5.86 6.62
N HIS A 112 -6.98 4.71 7.30
CA HIS A 112 -7.74 3.54 6.85
C HIS A 112 -8.19 2.68 8.03
N SER A 113 -9.06 1.70 7.78
CA SER A 113 -9.46 0.74 8.81
C SER A 113 -8.27 -0.10 9.30
N LEU A 114 -8.27 -0.44 10.59
CA LEU A 114 -7.31 -1.37 11.20
C LEU A 114 -7.43 -2.79 10.62
N SER A 115 -8.57 -3.13 10.01
CA SER A 115 -8.74 -4.41 9.31
C SER A 115 -7.70 -4.60 8.21
N ILE A 116 -7.25 -3.52 7.53
CA ILE A 116 -6.20 -3.64 6.50
C ILE A 116 -4.89 -4.11 7.13
N VAL A 117 -4.54 -3.58 8.31
CA VAL A 117 -3.32 -3.96 9.05
C VAL A 117 -3.40 -5.43 9.48
N MET A 118 -4.53 -5.84 10.07
CA MET A 118 -4.71 -7.20 10.59
C MET A 118 -4.72 -8.28 9.50
N GLN A 119 -5.11 -7.92 8.27
CA GLN A 119 -5.07 -8.82 7.11
C GLN A 119 -3.65 -9.01 6.55
N GLN A 120 -2.68 -8.15 6.89
CA GLN A 120 -1.32 -8.31 6.40
C GLN A 120 -0.52 -9.28 7.28
N LYS A 121 0.38 -10.02 6.64
CA LYS A 121 1.49 -10.72 7.29
C LYS A 121 2.76 -10.38 6.53
N ALA A 122 3.76 -9.85 7.24
CA ALA A 122 5.01 -9.40 6.64
C ALA A 122 6.18 -9.68 7.59
N THR A 123 7.38 -9.92 7.08
CA THR A 123 8.57 -10.07 7.95
C THR A 123 8.85 -8.74 8.67
N PRO A 124 9.63 -8.75 9.77
CA PRO A 124 10.01 -7.51 10.45
C PRO A 124 10.65 -6.48 9.52
N GLU A 125 11.53 -6.92 8.60
CA GLU A 125 12.17 -6.04 7.62
C GLU A 125 11.14 -5.45 6.65
N ARG A 126 10.16 -6.26 6.24
CA ARG A 126 9.09 -5.78 5.37
C ARG A 126 8.17 -4.80 6.08
N TRP A 127 7.92 -4.98 7.38
CA TRP A 127 7.19 -3.99 8.17
C TRP A 127 7.93 -2.66 8.26
N ASP A 128 9.26 -2.69 8.34
CA ASP A 128 10.05 -1.45 8.28
C ASP A 128 9.84 -0.71 6.96
N GLU A 129 9.98 -1.42 5.85
CA GLU A 129 9.76 -0.86 4.51
C GLU A 129 8.34 -0.28 4.34
N ILE A 130 7.33 -0.95 4.90
CA ILE A 130 5.93 -0.49 4.83
C ILE A 130 5.76 0.81 5.62
N LEU A 131 6.29 0.87 6.85
CA LEU A 131 6.21 2.07 7.69
C LEU A 131 6.92 3.26 7.02
N ASP A 132 8.09 3.03 6.43
CA ASP A 132 8.84 4.05 5.71
C ASP A 132 8.09 4.50 4.45
N TRP A 133 7.54 3.56 3.67
CA TRP A 133 6.71 3.87 2.50
C TRP A 133 5.47 4.69 2.87
N MET A 134 4.82 4.39 3.99
CA MET A 134 3.66 5.16 4.45
C MET A 134 4.05 6.61 4.78
N VAL A 135 5.20 6.84 5.41
CA VAL A 135 5.70 8.20 5.67
C VAL A 135 6.06 8.91 4.36
N GLU A 136 6.84 8.26 3.50
CA GLU A 136 7.44 8.89 2.33
C GLU A 136 6.46 9.10 1.18
N THR A 137 5.52 8.18 1.00
CA THR A 137 4.64 8.14 -0.17
C THR A 137 3.18 8.41 0.18
N GLN A 138 2.70 7.91 1.32
CA GLN A 138 1.28 8.01 1.69
C GLN A 138 0.96 9.21 2.59
N GLY A 139 1.99 9.95 3.04
CA GLY A 139 1.82 11.15 3.85
C GLY A 139 1.56 10.88 5.33
N MET A 140 1.89 9.69 5.84
CA MET A 140 1.85 9.42 7.28
C MET A 140 2.82 10.36 8.01
N ALA A 141 2.38 10.94 9.13
CA ALA A 141 3.26 11.75 9.97
C ALA A 141 4.49 10.93 10.38
N ARG A 142 5.66 11.56 10.38
CA ARG A 142 6.89 10.88 10.83
C ARG A 142 6.74 10.49 12.30
N LEU A 143 6.85 9.19 12.55
CA LEU A 143 6.88 8.63 13.90
C LEU A 143 8.13 9.11 14.62
N ASN A 144 8.00 9.46 15.91
CA ASN A 144 9.18 9.65 16.73
C ASN A 144 9.90 8.28 16.91
N PRO A 145 11.21 8.25 17.22
CA PRO A 145 11.97 7.00 17.27
C PRO A 145 11.44 5.98 18.27
N GLU A 146 10.91 6.43 19.42
CA GLU A 146 10.37 5.56 20.47
C GLU A 146 9.07 4.90 20.01
N ASP A 147 8.10 5.68 19.53
CA ASP A 147 6.85 5.18 18.97
C ASP A 147 7.11 4.22 17.81
N ARG A 148 8.08 4.55 16.94
CA ARG A 148 8.46 3.72 15.79
C ARG A 148 8.93 2.34 16.23
N THR A 149 9.74 2.27 17.30
CA THR A 149 10.21 1.01 17.86
C THR A 149 9.06 0.20 18.43
N VAL A 150 8.16 0.82 19.18
CA VAL A 150 7.01 0.11 19.80
C VAL A 150 6.04 -0.40 18.75
N ILE A 151 5.67 0.43 17.76
CA ILE A 151 4.78 0.04 16.66
C ILE A 151 5.37 -1.12 15.87
N HIS A 152 6.67 -1.05 15.54
CA HIS A 152 7.33 -2.12 14.78
C HIS A 152 7.40 -3.44 15.55
N ALA A 153 7.75 -3.38 16.84
CA ALA A 153 7.77 -4.56 17.70
C ALA A 153 6.39 -5.20 17.78
N TYR A 154 5.33 -4.41 17.95
CA TYR A 154 3.95 -4.89 17.98
C TYR A 154 3.53 -5.54 16.66
N LEU A 155 3.77 -4.86 15.52
CA LEU A 155 3.44 -5.39 14.19
C LEU A 155 4.19 -6.69 13.89
N SER A 156 5.46 -6.76 14.28
CA SER A 156 6.28 -7.97 14.13
C SER A 156 5.80 -9.10 15.03
N ALA A 157 5.42 -8.82 16.28
CA ALA A 157 4.97 -9.85 17.21
C ALA A 157 3.63 -10.49 16.79
N HIS A 158 2.68 -9.68 16.31
CA HIS A 158 1.31 -10.14 16.06
C HIS A 158 0.99 -10.39 14.58
N PHE A 159 1.71 -9.73 13.68
CA PHE A 159 1.43 -9.73 12.24
C PHE A 159 2.67 -10.09 11.40
N SER A 160 3.58 -10.91 11.93
CA SER A 160 4.69 -11.43 11.11
C SER A 160 4.26 -12.55 10.16
N SER A 161 4.80 -12.55 8.95
CA SER A 161 4.93 -13.77 8.15
C SER A 161 6.07 -14.62 8.70
N GLN A 162 5.99 -15.95 8.56
CA GLN A 162 7.10 -16.86 8.92
C GLN A 162 8.38 -16.55 8.14
#